data_AF-A0A449I4K5-F1
#
_entry.id   AF-A0A449I4K5-F1
#
_cell.length_a   1.000
_cell.length_b   1.000
_cell.length_c   1.000
_cell.angle_alpha   90.00
_cell.angle_beta   90.00
_cell.angle_gamma   90.00
#
_symmetry.space_group_name_H-M   'P 1'
#
loop_
_entity.id
_entity.type
_entity.pdbx_description
1 polymer ?
#
loop_
_entity_poly.entity_id
_entity_poly.type
_entity_poly.pdbx_seq_one_letter_code
_entity_poly.pdbx_strand_id
1 'polypeptide(L)'
;MESYKNIEQRLRKAMKEQGTYSKAMDFPISLAAGSYMAYLKARDVVQDMDICTTRVSREGNEYKVVNPEYEVMIDMAEQTRKALRELRLTRATIEAGSDDDEVDILVKLVDDAGKKRPDKA
;
A
#
# COMPACT_ATOMS: atom_id res chain seq x y z
N MET A 1 -18.38 11.06 3.81
CA MET A 1 -17.38 9.99 4.00
C MET A 1 -17.57 8.96 2.89
N GLU A 2 -16.51 8.57 2.20
CA GLU A 2 -16.59 7.55 1.14
C GLU A 2 -17.01 6.20 1.76
N SER A 3 -17.89 5.44 1.09
CA SER A 3 -18.30 4.14 1.61
C SER A 3 -17.26 3.08 1.29
N TYR A 4 -17.09 2.09 2.17
CA TYR A 4 -16.17 0.97 1.95
C TYR A 4 -16.41 0.28 0.59
N LYS A 5 -17.68 0.04 0.24
CA LYS A 5 -18.06 -0.57 -1.04
C LYS A 5 -17.66 0.29 -2.24
N ASN A 6 -17.75 1.61 -2.12
CA ASN A 6 -17.32 2.52 -3.19
C ASN A 6 -15.80 2.46 -3.39
N ILE A 7 -15.03 2.41 -2.29
CA ILE A 7 -13.57 2.27 -2.35
C ILE A 7 -13.19 0.96 -3.03
N GLU A 8 -13.78 -0.16 -2.60
CA GLU A 8 -13.53 -1.48 -3.17
C GLU A 8 -13.85 -1.51 -4.68
N GLN A 9 -14.99 -0.94 -5.08
CA GLN A 9 -15.37 -0.84 -6.49
C GLN A 9 -14.39 0.00 -7.32
N ARG A 10 -13.88 1.11 -6.77
CA ARG A 10 -12.88 1.95 -7.45
C ARG A 10 -11.56 1.23 -7.64
N LEU A 11 -11.06 0.52 -6.62
CA LEU A 11 -9.85 -0.28 -6.71
C LEU A 11 -10.01 -1.41 -7.73
N ARG A 12 -11.13 -2.14 -7.69
CA ARG A 12 -11.45 -3.18 -8.68
C ARG A 12 -11.52 -2.60 -10.09
N LYS A 13 -12.15 -1.44 -10.27
CA LYS A 13 -12.24 -0.75 -11.56
C LYS A 13 -10.86 -0.36 -12.08
N ALA A 14 -10.01 0.23 -11.24
CA ALA A 14 -8.66 0.61 -11.62
C ALA A 14 -7.82 -0.59 -12.09
N MET A 15 -7.87 -1.73 -11.38
CA MET A 15 -7.16 -2.94 -11.81
C MET A 15 -7.72 -3.54 -13.11
N LYS A 16 -9.04 -3.43 -13.34
CA LYS A 16 -9.65 -3.86 -14.62
C LYS A 16 -9.21 -2.99 -15.77
N GLU A 17 -9.15 -1.67 -15.59
CA GLU A 17 -8.66 -0.72 -16.59
C GLU A 17 -7.17 -0.95 -16.91
N GLN A 18 -6.38 -1.41 -15.94
CA GLN A 18 -4.98 -1.80 -16.13
C GLN A 18 -4.80 -3.22 -16.71
N GLY A 19 -5.87 -4.02 -16.83
CA GLY A 19 -5.78 -5.41 -17.29
C GLY A 19 -5.14 -6.39 -16.29
N THR A 20 -4.87 -5.98 -15.05
CA THR A 20 -4.21 -6.79 -14.01
C THR A 20 -5.19 -7.49 -13.07
N TYR A 21 -6.49 -7.22 -13.21
CA TYR A 21 -7.52 -7.82 -12.38
C TYR A 21 -7.67 -9.33 -12.63
N SER A 22 -7.71 -10.10 -11.54
CA SER A 22 -8.17 -11.49 -11.52
C SER A 22 -9.04 -11.73 -10.28
N LYS A 23 -9.83 -12.81 -10.27
CA LYS A 23 -10.70 -13.15 -9.11
C LYS A 23 -9.90 -13.36 -7.82
N ALA A 24 -8.63 -13.80 -7.93
CA ALA A 24 -7.75 -13.93 -6.77
C ALA A 24 -7.43 -12.58 -6.10
N MET A 25 -7.59 -11.47 -6.82
CA MET A 25 -7.33 -10.12 -6.30
C MET A 25 -8.47 -9.58 -5.43
N ASP A 26 -9.63 -10.24 -5.35
CA ASP A 26 -10.76 -9.74 -4.56
C ASP A 26 -10.42 -9.61 -3.07
N PHE A 27 -9.62 -10.53 -2.50
CA PHE A 27 -9.17 -10.42 -1.11
C PHE A 27 -8.15 -9.28 -0.91
N PRO A 28 -7.06 -9.18 -1.70
CA PRO A 28 -6.16 -8.03 -1.67
C PRO A 28 -6.86 -6.68 -1.89
N ILE A 29 -7.83 -6.59 -2.80
CA ILE A 29 -8.63 -5.38 -3.04
C ILE A 29 -9.44 -5.02 -1.79
N SER A 30 -10.08 -6.00 -1.16
CA SER A 30 -10.84 -5.82 0.09
C SER A 30 -9.94 -5.32 1.23
N LEU A 31 -8.73 -5.88 1.36
CA LEU A 31 -7.74 -5.46 2.35
C LEU A 31 -7.29 -4.00 2.11
N ALA A 32 -6.95 -3.66 0.87
CA ALA A 32 -6.56 -2.30 0.49
C ALA A 32 -7.69 -1.28 0.74
N ALA A 33 -8.95 -1.66 0.44
CA ALA A 33 -10.10 -0.82 0.72
C ALA A 33 -10.31 -0.60 2.22
N GLY A 34 -10.09 -1.65 3.04
CA GLY A 34 -10.16 -1.57 4.49
C GLY A 34 -9.11 -0.62 5.07
N SER A 35 -7.84 -0.77 4.66
CA SER A 35 -6.75 0.09 5.09
C SER A 35 -6.99 1.55 4.68
N TYR A 36 -7.47 1.79 3.46
CA TYR A 36 -7.77 3.16 3.01
C TYR A 36 -8.92 3.78 3.82
N MET A 37 -9.96 3.01 4.12
CA MET A 37 -11.07 3.48 4.97
C MET A 37 -10.60 3.81 6.39
N ALA A 38 -9.70 3.00 6.97
CA ALA A 38 -9.10 3.28 8.28
C ALA A 38 -8.27 4.57 8.25
N TYR A 39 -7.48 4.78 7.19
CA TYR A 39 -6.76 6.03 6.96
C TYR A 39 -7.71 7.24 6.85
N LEU A 40 -8.80 7.14 6.09
CA LEU A 40 -9.77 8.23 5.97
C LEU A 40 -10.36 8.61 7.34
N LYS A 41 -10.71 7.63 8.17
CA LYS A 41 -11.19 7.88 9.53
C LYS A 41 -10.13 8.56 10.40
N ALA A 42 -8.90 8.05 10.41
CA ALA A 42 -7.81 8.65 11.18
C ALA A 42 -7.48 10.07 10.72
N ARG A 43 -7.49 10.31 9.40
CA ARG A 43 -7.32 11.64 8.79
C ARG A 43 -8.41 12.61 9.26
N ASP A 44 -9.67 12.18 9.24
CA ASP A 44 -10.80 13.02 9.65
C ASP A 44 -10.72 13.38 11.15
N VAL A 45 -10.18 12.48 11.99
CA VAL A 45 -9.92 12.77 13.42
C VAL A 45 -8.87 13.87 13.59
N VAL A 46 -7.72 13.76 12.90
CA VAL A 46 -6.61 14.71 13.07
C VAL A 46 -6.81 16.04 12.35
N GLN A 47 -7.83 16.15 11.48
CA GLN A 47 -8.07 17.34 10.66
C GLN A 47 -8.26 18.61 11.51
N ASP A 48 -8.95 18.48 12.64
CA ASP A 48 -9.31 19.60 13.51
C ASP A 48 -8.50 19.61 14.83
N MET A 49 -7.46 18.77 14.94
CA MET A 49 -6.62 18.66 16.14
C MET A 49 -5.34 19.51 16.03
N ASP A 50 -4.83 19.93 17.19
CA ASP A 50 -3.48 20.46 17.28
C ASP A 50 -2.43 19.35 17.11
N ILE A 51 -1.37 19.66 16.36
CA ILE A 51 -0.25 18.75 16.09
C ILE A 51 0.43 18.29 17.38
N CYS A 52 0.51 19.18 18.38
CA CYS A 52 1.15 18.91 19.66
C CYS A 52 0.17 19.08 20.81
N THR A 53 0.26 18.19 21.79
CA THR A 53 -0.40 18.35 23.09
C THR A 53 0.63 18.68 24.16
N THR A 54 0.24 19.47 25.15
CA THR A 54 1.04 19.68 26.36
C THR A 54 0.87 18.49 27.29
N ARG A 55 1.96 18.02 27.88
CA ARG A 55 1.99 17.05 28.99
C ARG A 55 2.75 17.62 30.16
N VAL A 56 2.42 17.15 31.35
CA VAL A 56 3.08 17.54 32.60
C VAL A 56 3.95 16.36 33.05
N SER A 57 5.22 16.62 33.33
CA SER A 57 6.15 15.62 33.85
C SER A 57 5.83 15.26 35.31
N ARG A 58 6.48 14.22 35.85
CA ARG A 58 6.30 13.83 37.26
C ARG A 58 6.75 14.94 38.22
N GLU A 59 7.70 15.75 37.77
CA GLU A 59 8.28 16.90 38.48
C GLU A 59 7.45 18.18 38.30
N GLY A 60 6.33 18.14 37.55
CA GLY A 60 5.44 19.27 37.34
C GLY A 60 5.81 20.19 36.18
N ASN A 61 6.81 19.84 35.36
CA ASN A 61 7.22 20.65 34.21
C ASN A 61 6.33 20.38 33.00
N GLU A 62 5.86 21.44 32.33
CA GLU A 62 5.15 21.32 31.07
C GLU A 62 6.11 21.10 29.90
N TYR A 63 5.75 20.18 29.01
CA TYR A 63 6.46 19.95 27.76
C TYR A 63 5.49 19.56 26.64
N LYS A 64 5.85 19.85 25.39
CA LYS A 64 5.04 19.51 24.22
C LYS A 64 5.43 18.14 23.68
N VAL A 65 4.44 17.34 23.31
CA VAL A 65 4.62 16.09 22.56
C VAL A 65 3.69 16.08 21.35
N VAL A 66 4.05 15.30 20.34
CA VAL A 66 3.17 15.06 19.19
C VAL A 66 1.90 14.37 19.68
N ASN A 67 0.76 14.79 19.13
CA ASN A 67 -0.52 14.16 19.41
C ASN A 67 -0.54 12.74 18.78
N PRO A 68 -0.79 11.68 19.59
CA PRO A 68 -0.68 10.30 19.14
C PRO A 68 -1.62 9.95 17.98
N GLU A 69 -2.72 10.67 17.79
CA GLU A 69 -3.63 10.45 16.66
C GLU A 69 -2.95 10.67 15.30
N TYR A 70 -1.94 11.55 15.24
CA TYR A 70 -1.13 11.71 14.02
C TYR A 70 -0.26 10.50 13.74
N GLU A 71 0.27 9.83 14.77
CA GLU A 71 1.01 8.57 14.58
C GLU A 71 0.09 7.48 14.01
N VAL A 72 -1.13 7.36 14.56
CA VAL A 72 -2.15 6.43 14.03
C VAL A 72 -2.48 6.73 12.57
N MET A 73 -2.68 8.00 12.21
CA MET A 73 -2.93 8.38 10.81
C MET A 73 -1.76 7.99 9.89
N ILE A 74 -0.51 8.25 10.32
CA ILE A 74 0.69 7.94 9.55
C ILE A 74 0.82 6.42 9.34
N ASP A 75 0.60 5.62 10.38
CA ASP A 75 0.64 4.16 10.30
C ASP A 75 -0.41 3.62 9.31
N MET A 76 -1.64 4.13 9.38
CA MET A 76 -2.70 3.74 8.44
C MET A 76 -2.38 4.18 7.01
N ALA A 77 -1.75 5.34 6.83
CA ALA A 77 -1.30 5.80 5.52
C ALA A 77 -0.22 4.87 4.95
N GLU A 78 0.72 4.40 5.78
CA GLU A 78 1.77 3.48 5.34
C GLU A 78 1.21 2.10 4.99
N GLN A 79 0.30 1.55 5.81
CA GLN A 79 -0.39 0.30 5.51
C GLN A 79 -1.18 0.38 4.20
N THR A 80 -1.87 1.51 3.98
CA THR A 80 -2.59 1.77 2.73
C THR A 80 -1.64 1.79 1.53
N ARG A 81 -0.48 2.47 1.64
CA ARG A 81 0.52 2.49 0.55
C ARG A 81 1.07 1.11 0.25
N LYS A 82 1.34 0.29 1.27
CA LYS A 82 1.80 -1.11 1.12
C LYS A 82 0.77 -1.95 0.35
N ALA A 83 -0.50 -1.88 0.76
CA ALA A 83 -1.58 -2.60 0.07
C ALA A 83 -1.78 -2.12 -1.37
N LEU A 84 -1.73 -0.81 -1.63
CA LEU A 84 -1.83 -0.27 -3.00
C LEU A 84 -0.64 -0.68 -3.88
N ARG A 85 0.57 -0.77 -3.30
CA ARG A 85 1.77 -1.24 -4.02
C ARG A 85 1.63 -2.71 -4.40
N GLU A 86 1.08 -3.55 -3.53
CA GLU A 86 0.80 -4.96 -3.82
C GLU A 86 -0.17 -5.12 -5.00
N LEU A 87 -1.17 -4.24 -5.10
CA LEU A 87 -2.10 -4.19 -6.23
C LEU A 87 -1.51 -3.54 -7.50
N ARG A 88 -0.23 -3.14 -7.47
CA ARG A 88 0.44 -2.33 -8.50
C ARG A 88 -0.27 -1.01 -8.84
N LEU A 89 -1.05 -0.45 -7.92
CA LEU A 89 -1.83 0.79 -8.11
C LEU A 89 -1.06 2.07 -7.76
N THR A 90 0.26 2.00 -7.56
CA THR A 90 1.11 3.17 -7.31
C THR A 90 1.90 3.54 -8.55
N ARG A 91 2.22 4.84 -8.74
CA ARG A 91 3.02 5.30 -9.88
C ARG A 91 4.32 4.51 -10.05
N ALA A 92 5.02 4.24 -8.94
CA ALA A 92 6.25 3.45 -8.93
C ALA A 92 6.08 2.02 -9.47
N THR A 93 4.92 1.39 -9.25
CA THR A 93 4.63 0.04 -9.75
C THR A 93 3.98 0.02 -11.13
N ILE A 94 3.35 1.13 -11.54
CA ILE A 94 2.77 1.30 -12.87
C ILE A 94 3.90 1.56 -13.89
N GLU A 95 4.83 2.47 -13.58
CA GLU A 95 5.98 2.79 -14.44
C GLU A 95 6.99 1.63 -14.54
N ALA A 96 7.14 0.83 -13.48
CA ALA A 96 7.98 -0.36 -13.51
C ALA A 96 7.36 -1.53 -14.31
N GLY A 97 6.07 -1.45 -14.66
CA GLY A 97 5.38 -2.48 -15.45
C GLY A 97 5.31 -2.16 -16.95
N SER A 98 5.81 -1.01 -17.39
CA SER A 98 5.85 -0.64 -18.82
C SER A 98 7.24 -0.94 -19.39
N ASP A 99 7.26 -2.00 -20.19
CA ASP A 99 8.31 -2.49 -21.10
C ASP A 99 9.60 -3.02 -20.45
N ASP A 100 9.73 -4.35 -20.50
CA ASP A 100 10.79 -5.23 -19.96
C ASP A 100 10.78 -5.44 -18.43
N ASP A 101 9.84 -6.29 -17.96
CA ASP A 101 9.91 -6.90 -16.63
C ASP A 101 11.26 -7.67 -16.52
N GLU A 102 12.21 -7.17 -15.71
CA GLU A 102 13.49 -7.84 -15.42
C GLU A 102 13.27 -9.29 -14.95
N VAL A 103 12.11 -9.56 -14.34
CA VAL A 103 11.69 -10.90 -13.92
C VAL A 103 11.42 -11.81 -15.12
N ASP A 104 10.80 -11.33 -16.19
CA ASP A 104 10.59 -12.10 -17.42
C ASP A 104 11.91 -12.39 -18.14
N ILE A 105 12.87 -11.46 -18.07
CA ILE A 105 14.24 -11.66 -18.58
C ILE A 105 14.97 -12.71 -17.73
N LEU A 106 14.87 -12.62 -16.40
CA LEU A 106 15.44 -13.58 -15.46
C LEU A 106 14.88 -15.00 -15.64
N VAL A 107 13.57 -15.13 -15.82
CA VAL A 107 12.92 -16.42 -16.07
C VAL A 107 13.42 -17.02 -17.38
N LYS A 108 13.49 -16.24 -18.46
CA LYS A 108 14.06 -16.69 -19.75
C LYS A 108 15.52 -17.11 -19.63
N LEU A 109 16.34 -16.34 -18.90
CA LEU A 109 17.76 -16.65 -18.68
C LEU A 109 17.96 -17.95 -17.89
N VAL A 110 17.12 -18.22 -16.88
CA VAL A 110 17.17 -19.46 -16.10
C VAL A 110 16.74 -20.65 -16.95
N ASP A 111 15.68 -20.51 -17.74
CA ASP A 111 15.20 -21.55 -18.66
C ASP A 111 16.25 -21.91 -19.73
N ASP A 112 16.94 -20.91 -20.26
CA ASP A 112 18.01 -21.11 -21.26
C ASP A 112 19.29 -21.69 -20.64
N ALA A 113 19.60 -21.34 -19.39
CA ALA A 113 20.71 -21.94 -18.65
C ALA A 113 20.46 -23.43 -18.32
N GLY A 114 19.20 -23.81 -18.08
CA GLY A 114 18.79 -25.19 -17.86
C GLY A 114 18.94 -26.07 -19.12
N LYS A 115 18.72 -25.51 -20.31
CA LYS A 115 18.85 -26.22 -21.59
C LYS A 115 20.30 -26.43 -22.04
N LYS A 116 21.26 -25.65 -21.52
CA LYS A 116 22.68 -25.68 -21.93
C LYS A 116 23.59 -26.56 -21.06
N ARG A 117 23.05 -27.50 -20.28
CA ARG A 117 23.88 -28.58 -19.70
C ARG A 117 23.90 -29.78 -20.65
N PRO A 118 24.88 -29.91 -21.57
CA PRO A 118 25.16 -31.21 -22.15
C PRO A 118 25.69 -32.11 -21.05
N ASP A 119 25.07 -33.29 -20.94
CA ASP A 119 25.56 -34.39 -20.12
C ASP A 119 27.05 -34.61 -20.43
N LYS A 120 27.91 -34.39 -19.42
CA LYS A 120 29.30 -34.85 -19.49
C LYS A 120 29.29 -36.36 -19.28
N ALA A 121 29.23 -37.09 -20.40
CA ALA A 121 29.76 -38.45 -20.51
C ALA A 121 31.28 -38.42 -20.54
#